data_AF-H6NFW8-F1
#
_entry.id   AF-H6NFW8-F1
#
_cell.length_a   1.000
_cell.length_b   1.000
_cell.length_c   1.000
_cell.angle_alpha   90.00
_cell.angle_beta   90.00
_cell.angle_gamma   90.00
#
_symmetry.space_group_name_H-M   'P 1'
#
loop_
_entity.id
_entity.type
_entity.pdbx_description
1 polymer ?
#
loop_
_entity_poly.entity_id
_entity_poly.type
_entity_poly.pdbx_seq_one_letter_code
_entity_poly.pdbx_strand_id
1 'polypeptide(L)'
;MRSVTLDGTRMATKEELHRELKEKLGLPEHYGNNLDALWDCLTGEVELPLEIDWKHYGAAVQALGPYGESTAELFEEAVRQLDGSFRFTKDA
;
A
#
# COMPACT_ATOMS: atom_id res chain seq x y z
N MET A 1 13.58 -6.92 -8.69
CA MET A 1 12.90 -5.79 -8.04
C MET A 1 11.61 -5.55 -8.79
N ARG A 2 10.48 -5.68 -8.09
CA ARG A 2 9.14 -5.48 -8.64
C ARG A 2 8.70 -4.05 -8.32
N SER A 3 8.10 -3.37 -9.30
CA SER A 3 7.54 -2.03 -9.12
C SER A 3 6.04 -2.06 -9.32
N VAL A 4 5.32 -1.39 -8.43
CA VAL A 4 3.86 -1.34 -8.40
C VAL A 4 3.43 0.12 -8.32
N THR A 5 2.50 0.50 -9.20
CA THR A 5 1.85 1.80 -9.16
C THR A 5 0.45 1.66 -8.58
N LEU A 6 0.16 2.46 -7.56
CA LEU A 6 -1.17 2.66 -7.00
C LEU A 6 -1.74 3.98 -7.52
N ASP A 7 -2.99 3.97 -7.96
CA ASP A 7 -3.66 5.16 -8.47
C ASP A 7 -4.75 5.62 -7.49
N GLY A 8 -4.47 6.70 -6.76
CA GLY A 8 -5.35 7.28 -5.76
C GLY A 8 -6.72 7.70 -6.29
N THR A 9 -6.89 7.87 -7.61
CA THR A 9 -8.20 8.17 -8.23
C THR A 9 -9.10 6.93 -8.32
N ARG A 10 -8.56 5.72 -8.11
CA ARG A 10 -9.27 4.44 -8.22
C ARG A 10 -9.75 3.87 -6.88
N MET A 11 -9.47 4.57 -5.78
CA MET A 11 -9.77 4.15 -4.41
C MET A 11 -10.61 5.19 -3.69
N ALA A 12 -11.93 5.14 -3.87
CA ALA A 12 -12.86 6.03 -3.17
C ALA A 12 -13.25 5.48 -1.79
N THR A 13 -13.01 4.19 -1.53
CA THR A 13 -13.36 3.50 -0.28
C THR A 13 -12.22 2.59 0.19
N LYS A 14 -12.27 2.19 1.47
CA LYS A 14 -11.26 1.28 2.06
C LYS A 14 -11.24 -0.06 1.33
N GLU A 15 -12.42 -0.55 0.96
CA GLU A 15 -12.60 -1.79 0.22
C GLU A 15 -11.92 -1.72 -1.16
N GLU A 16 -12.02 -0.58 -1.84
CA GLU A 16 -11.38 -0.38 -3.14
C GLU A 16 -9.86 -0.27 -3.02
N LEU A 17 -9.36 0.45 -2.00
CA LEU A 17 -7.94 0.49 -1.67
C LEU A 17 -7.40 -0.93 -1.43
N HIS A 18 -8.03 -1.70 -0.53
CA HIS A 18 -7.55 -3.04 -0.20
C HIS A 18 -7.67 -4.02 -1.36
N ARG A 19 -8.70 -3.89 -2.21
CA ARG A 19 -8.81 -4.64 -3.46
C ARG A 19 -7.66 -4.31 -4.41
N GLU A 20 -7.37 -3.03 -4.62
CA GLU A 20 -6.26 -2.61 -5.48
C GLU A 20 -4.93 -3.11 -4.93
N LEU A 21 -4.70 -3.01 -3.62
CA LEU A 21 -3.51 -3.56 -2.96
C LEU A 21 -3.41 -5.08 -3.14
N LYS A 22 -4.48 -5.82 -2.91
CA LYS A 22 -4.50 -7.28 -3.07
C LYS A 22 -4.13 -7.68 -4.50
N GLU A 23 -4.75 -7.06 -5.50
CA GLU A 23 -4.48 -7.33 -6.91
C GLU A 23 -3.06 -6.92 -7.31
N LYS A 24 -2.64 -5.71 -6.94
CA LYS A 24 -1.37 -5.11 -7.38
C LYS A 24 -0.15 -5.70 -6.69
N LEU A 25 -0.29 -6.10 -5.43
CA LEU A 25 0.77 -6.74 -4.65
C LEU A 25 0.69 -8.27 -4.71
N GLY A 26 -0.39 -8.85 -5.25
CA GLY A 26 -0.56 -10.31 -5.32
C GLY A 26 -0.71 -10.93 -3.93
N LEU A 27 -1.46 -10.25 -3.04
CA LEU A 27 -1.66 -10.69 -1.66
C LEU A 27 -2.49 -11.98 -1.61
N PRO A 28 -2.30 -12.83 -0.58
CA PRO A 28 -2.97 -14.13 -0.49
C PRO A 28 -4.49 -14.01 -0.39
N GLU A 29 -5.19 -15.12 -0.65
CA GLU A 29 -6.66 -15.13 -0.59
C GLU A 29 -7.21 -14.76 0.80
N HIS A 30 -6.48 -15.13 1.85
CA HIS A 30 -6.85 -14.86 3.23
C HIS A 30 -6.51 -13.45 3.71
N TYR A 31 -6.08 -12.54 2.82
CA TYR A 31 -5.80 -11.15 3.15
C TYR A 31 -7.03 -10.46 3.79
N GLY A 32 -6.85 -9.93 5.00
CA GLY A 32 -7.93 -9.44 5.87
C GLY A 32 -8.53 -8.08 5.53
N ASN A 33 -8.08 -7.42 4.45
CA ASN A 33 -8.56 -6.10 4.01
C ASN A 33 -8.54 -5.01 5.12
N ASN A 34 -7.48 -4.98 5.92
CA ASN A 34 -7.24 -3.97 6.94
C ASN A 34 -5.73 -3.67 7.05
N LEU A 35 -5.35 -2.64 7.82
CA LEU A 35 -3.95 -2.22 7.94
C LEU A 35 -3.07 -3.27 8.63
N ASP A 36 -3.56 -3.98 9.65
CA ASP A 36 -2.79 -5.02 10.33
C ASP A 36 -2.45 -6.16 9.35
N ALA A 37 -3.43 -6.61 8.57
CA ALA A 37 -3.22 -7.62 7.53
C ALA A 37 -2.28 -7.12 6.41
N LEU A 38 -2.33 -5.83 6.07
CA LEU A 38 -1.40 -5.23 5.11
C LEU A 38 0.03 -5.28 5.64
N TRP A 39 0.22 -4.96 6.91
CA TRP A 39 1.52 -5.03 7.56
C TRP A 39 2.09 -6.45 7.58
N ASP A 40 1.28 -7.43 7.97
CA ASP A 40 1.66 -8.84 8.00
C ASP A 40 2.11 -9.31 6.60
N CYS A 41 1.34 -8.96 5.58
CA CYS A 41 1.70 -9.31 4.21
C CYS A 41 3.00 -8.62 3.75
N LEU A 42 3.16 -7.32 4.00
CA LEU A 42 4.35 -6.56 3.57
C LEU A 42 5.64 -7.08 4.23
N THR A 43 5.56 -7.57 5.45
CA THR A 43 6.73 -8.00 6.23
C THR A 43 6.98 -9.51 6.20
N GLY A 44 5.99 -10.31 5.80
CA GLY A 44 6.07 -11.77 5.87
C GLY A 44 5.76 -12.53 4.58
N GLU A 45 5.01 -11.96 3.63
CA GLU A 45 4.45 -12.73 2.51
C GLU A 45 4.71 -12.14 1.13
N VAL A 46 4.92 -10.83 0.99
CA VAL A 46 5.22 -10.23 -0.31
C VAL A 46 6.64 -10.56 -0.75
N GLU A 47 6.81 -10.75 -2.07
CA GLU A 47 8.13 -10.93 -2.66
C GLU A 47 8.91 -9.60 -2.67
N LEU A 48 10.09 -9.60 -2.05
CA LEU A 48 11.04 -8.49 -2.04
C LEU A 48 12.20 -8.75 -3.03
N PRO A 49 12.84 -7.70 -3.59
CA PRO A 49 12.61 -6.29 -3.33
C PRO A 49 11.42 -5.70 -4.10
N LEU A 50 10.68 -4.81 -3.43
CA LEU A 50 9.44 -4.20 -3.89
C LEU A 50 9.50 -2.67 -3.82
N GLU A 51 8.98 -2.00 -4.85
CA GLU A 51 8.80 -0.56 -4.89
C GLU A 51 7.33 -0.23 -5.14
N ILE A 52 6.75 0.63 -4.30
CA ILE A 52 5.40 1.18 -4.46
C ILE A 52 5.49 2.67 -4.78
N ASP A 53 4.87 3.06 -5.89
CA ASP A 53 4.71 4.44 -6.30
C ASP A 53 3.23 4.81 -6.28
N TRP A 54 2.83 5.64 -5.32
CA TRP A 54 1.45 6.07 -5.14
C TRP A 54 1.20 7.39 -5.87
N LYS A 55 0.48 7.29 -6.98
CA LYS A 55 0.02 8.44 -7.77
C LYS A 55 -1.31 8.97 -7.26
N HIS A 56 -1.53 10.26 -7.45
CA HIS A 56 -2.74 10.95 -7.04
C HIS A 56 -3.03 10.75 -5.55
N TYR A 57 -2.00 10.80 -4.69
CA TYR A 57 -2.13 10.57 -3.25
C TYR A 57 -3.12 11.54 -2.61
N GLY A 58 -3.10 12.82 -3.00
CA GLY A 58 -4.07 13.81 -2.53
C GLY A 58 -5.53 13.41 -2.81
N ALA A 59 -5.81 12.75 -3.94
CA ALA A 59 -7.15 12.26 -4.26
C ALA A 59 -7.54 11.09 -3.35
N ALA A 60 -6.62 10.17 -3.07
CA ALA A 60 -6.84 9.07 -2.13
C ALA A 60 -7.13 9.60 -0.71
N VAL A 61 -6.35 10.56 -0.22
CA VAL A 61 -6.57 11.16 1.11
C VAL A 61 -7.90 11.92 1.17
N GLN A 62 -8.27 12.65 0.11
CA GLN A 62 -9.58 13.32 0.05
C GLN A 62 -10.74 12.33 0.15
N ALA A 63 -10.62 11.14 -0.46
CA ALA A 63 -11.67 10.13 -0.44
C ALA A 63 -11.67 9.28 0.85
N LEU A 64 -10.50 8.84 1.29
CA LEU A 64 -10.32 7.89 2.40
C LEU A 64 -10.15 8.58 3.76
N GLY A 65 -9.86 9.89 3.75
CA GLY A 65 -9.56 10.66 4.94
C GLY A 65 -8.35 10.11 5.71
N PRO A 66 -8.42 10.02 7.05
CA PRO A 66 -7.33 9.52 7.90
C PRO A 66 -6.84 8.11 7.54
N TYR A 67 -7.68 7.30 6.87
CA TYR A 67 -7.29 5.95 6.47
C TYR A 67 -6.26 5.95 5.34
N GLY A 68 -6.36 6.90 4.39
CA GLY A 68 -5.35 7.07 3.34
C GLY A 68 -4.00 7.48 3.92
N GLU A 69 -4.02 8.40 4.88
CA GLU A 69 -2.82 8.83 5.63
C GLU A 69 -2.20 7.67 6.40
N SER A 70 -3.00 6.92 7.17
CA SER A 70 -2.52 5.75 7.93
C SER A 70 -1.92 4.67 7.03
N THR A 71 -2.45 4.50 5.81
CA THR A 71 -1.89 3.56 4.82
C THR A 71 -0.52 4.02 4.33
N ALA A 72 -0.35 5.32 4.07
CA ALA A 72 0.95 5.87 3.68
C ALA A 72 1.97 5.79 4.82
N GLU A 73 1.56 6.09 6.05
CA GLU A 73 2.40 5.93 7.24
C GLU A 73 2.88 4.48 7.42
N LEU A 74 2.00 3.51 7.16
CA LEU A 74 2.33 2.09 7.18
C LEU A 74 3.39 1.73 6.12
N PHE A 75 3.27 2.25 4.89
CA PHE A 75 4.31 2.06 3.88
C PHE A 75 5.64 2.75 4.27
N GLU A 76 5.59 3.94 4.85
CA GLU A 76 6.78 4.65 5.34
C GLU A 76 7.46 3.90 6.50
N GLU A 77 6.69 3.21 7.35
CA GLU A 77 7.21 2.29 8.37
C GLU A 77 7.84 1.05 7.73
N ALA A 78 7.21 0.46 6.71
CA ALA A 78 7.76 -0.69 5.99
C ALA A 78 9.10 -0.37 5.31
N VAL A 79 9.29 0.85 4.80
CA VAL A 79 10.59 1.33 4.28
C VAL A 79 11.68 1.28 5.36
N ARG A 80 11.35 1.66 6.60
CA ARG A 80 12.29 1.65 7.73
C ARG A 80 12.61 0.23 8.19
N GLN A 81 11.61 -0.64 8.22
CA GLN A 81 11.74 -2.01 8.73
C GLN A 81 12.46 -2.96 7.75
N LEU A 82 12.27 -2.79 6.44
CA LEU A 82 12.73 -3.74 5.42
C LEU A 82 14.08 -3.38 4.77
N ASP A 83 14.87 -2.52 5.43
CA ASP A 83 16.27 -2.19 5.14
C ASP A 83 16.61 -2.06 3.64
N GLY A 84 15.87 -1.18 2.94
CA GLY A 84 16.08 -0.87 1.52
C GLY A 84 15.55 -1.90 0.51
N SER A 85 15.04 -3.05 0.98
CA SER A 85 14.33 -4.04 0.15
C SER A 85 12.90 -3.59 -0.19
N PHE A 86 12.36 -2.65 0.58
CA PHE A 86 11.09 -1.98 0.28
C PHE A 86 11.32 -0.49 0.04
N ARG A 87 10.70 0.04 -1.01
CA ARG A 87 10.72 1.47 -1.37
C ARG A 87 9.30 1.98 -1.53
N PHE A 88 9.06 3.20 -1.07
CA PHE A 88 7.78 3.86 -1.19
C PHE A 88 7.98 5.32 -1.60
N THR A 89 7.22 5.74 -2.61
CA THR A 89 7.10 7.15 -3.04
C THR A 89 5.64 7.50 -3.22
N LYS A 90 5.30 8.78 -3.01
CA LYS A 90 3.98 9.34 -3.29
C LYS A 90 4.12 10.72 -3.92
N ASP A 91 3.19 11.10 -4.78
CA ASP A 91 3.07 12.49 -5.23
C ASP A 91 2.35 13.37 -4.18
N ALA A 92 2.43 14.69 -4.38
CA ALA A 92 1.86 15.69 -3.48
C ALA A 92 0.34 15.87 -3.69
#